data_AF-A0A268TZT5-F1
#
_entry.id   AF-A0A268TZT5-F1
#
_cell.length_a   1.000
_cell.length_b   1.000
_cell.length_c   1.000
_cell.angle_alpha   90.00
_cell.angle_beta   90.00
_cell.angle_gamma   90.00
#
_symmetry.space_group_name_H-M   'P 1'
#
loop_
_entity.id
_entity.type
_entity.pdbx_description
1 polymer ?
#
loop_
_entity_poly.entity_id
_entity_poly.type
_entity_poly.pdbx_seq_one_letter_code
_entity_poly.pdbx_strand_id
1 'polypeptide(L)' 'MVISQKEYSQTKISKITKVDKNITLNMIDALEAKSLLKRQKNSNNKKKNLILIMPEGKKLTKELYKEMLETKDSC' A
#
# COMPACT_ATOMS: atom_id res chain seq x y z
N MET A 1 2.28 18.52 -5.92
CA MET A 1 1.84 17.65 -4.81
C MET A 1 2.74 16.42 -4.80
N VAL A 2 3.56 16.22 -3.77
CA VAL A 2 4.58 15.16 -3.74
C VAL A 2 3.92 13.80 -3.52
N ILE A 3 3.62 13.12 -4.63
CA ILE A 3 3.27 11.70 -4.65
C ILE A 3 4.54 10.97 -4.21
N SER A 4 4.49 10.19 -3.14
CA SER A 4 5.62 9.32 -2.80
C SER A 4 5.66 8.24 -3.89
N GLN A 5 6.37 8.52 -4.99
CA GLN A 5 6.52 7.66 -6.16
C GLN A 5 7.44 6.46 -5.85
N LYS A 6 7.27 5.81 -4.69
CA LYS A 6 7.85 4.48 -4.53
C LYS A 6 6.92 3.50 -5.21
N GLU A 7 7.28 3.19 -6.45
CA GLU A 7 6.68 2.14 -7.25
C GLU A 7 6.87 0.80 -6.55
N TYR A 8 5.79 0.27 -5.95
CA TYR A 8 5.79 -1.06 -5.38
C TYR A 8 5.01 -2.00 -6.30
N SER A 9 5.69 -3.03 -6.78
CA SER A 9 5.03 -4.18 -7.39
C SER A 9 4.52 -5.13 -6.30
N GLN A 10 3.50 -5.91 -6.60
CA GLN A 10 2.97 -6.95 -5.70
C GLN A 10 4.07 -7.88 -5.18
N THR A 11 5.02 -8.28 -6.04
CA THR A 11 6.16 -9.11 -5.65
C THR A 11 7.07 -8.42 -4.63
N LYS A 12 7.23 -7.10 -4.73
CA LYS A 12 8.03 -6.32 -3.79
C LYS A 12 7.32 -6.19 -2.45
N ILE A 13 6.00 -5.99 -2.45
CA ILE A 13 5.18 -5.95 -1.23
C ILE A 13 5.25 -7.29 -0.51
N SER A 14 4.98 -8.40 -1.21
CA SER A 14 5.05 -9.76 -0.64
C SER A 14 6.43 -10.07 -0.01
N LYS A 15 7.54 -9.62 -0.63
CA LYS A 15 8.88 -9.77 -0.05
C LYS A 15 9.09 -8.94 1.21
N ILE A 16 8.57 -7.71 1.26
CA ILE A 16 8.72 -6.80 2.41
C ILE A 16 7.86 -7.29 3.58
N THR A 17 6.61 -7.67 3.31
CA THR A 17 5.68 -8.13 4.33
C THR A 17 5.95 -9.58 4.75
N LYS A 18 6.76 -10.32 3.99
CA LYS A 18 6.94 -11.79 4.11
C LYS A 18 5.61 -12.56 4.06
N VAL A 19 4.61 -11.97 3.41
CA VAL A 19 3.28 -12.56 3.23
C VAL A 19 3.22 -13.18 1.84
N ASP A 20 2.50 -14.31 1.73
CA ASP A 20 2.29 -14.99 0.46
C ASP A 20 1.69 -14.07 -0.62
N LYS A 21 1.95 -14.36 -1.89
CA LYS A 21 1.50 -13.54 -3.03
C LYS A 21 -0.03 -13.47 -3.14
N ASN A 22 -0.75 -14.55 -2.84
CA ASN A 22 -2.22 -14.57 -2.88
C ASN A 22 -2.79 -13.75 -1.74
N ILE A 23 -2.25 -13.89 -0.53
CA ILE A 23 -2.70 -13.09 0.61
C ILE A 23 -2.40 -11.60 0.37
N THR A 24 -1.21 -11.31 -0.18
CA THR A 24 -0.84 -9.94 -0.61
C THR A 24 -1.81 -9.40 -1.65
N LEU A 25 -2.23 -10.22 -2.63
CA LEU A 25 -3.23 -9.83 -3.63
C LEU A 25 -4.56 -9.48 -2.96
N ASN A 26 -5.06 -10.36 -2.09
CA ASN A 26 -6.32 -10.15 -1.39
C ASN A 26 -6.30 -8.87 -0.54
N MET A 27 -5.16 -8.56 0.09
CA MET A 27 -4.98 -7.30 0.82
C MET A 27 -5.00 -6.08 -0.10
N ILE A 28 -4.33 -6.16 -1.25
CA ILE A 28 -4.34 -5.08 -2.25
C ILE A 28 -5.76 -4.87 -2.79
N ASP A 29 -6.47 -5.95 -3.12
CA ASP A 29 -7.84 -5.93 -3.62
C ASP A 29 -8.78 -5.30 -2.58
N ALA A 30 -8.67 -5.69 -1.31
CA ALA A 30 -9.47 -5.12 -0.23
C ALA A 30 -9.20 -3.63 -0.01
N LEU A 31 -7.95 -3.19 -0.15
CA LEU A 31 -7.57 -1.79 -0.01
C LEU A 31 -7.97 -0.95 -1.24
N GLU A 32 -7.93 -1.53 -2.43
CA GLU A 32 -8.42 -0.89 -3.67
C GLU A 32 -9.95 -0.77 -3.67
N ALA A 33 -10.68 -1.78 -3.18
CA ALA A 33 -12.13 -1.72 -3.01
C ALA A 33 -12.56 -0.59 -2.05
N LYS A 34 -11.70 -0.25 -1.08
CA LYS A 34 -11.89 0.89 -0.16
C LYS A 34 -11.38 2.22 -0.74
N SER A 35 -10.98 2.26 -2.01
CA SER A 35 -10.35 3.40 -2.68
C SER A 35 -9.04 3.88 -2.03
N LEU A 36 -8.41 3.10 -1.15
CA LEU A 36 -7.18 3.52 -0.47
C LEU A 36 -5.94 3.33 -1.34
N LEU A 37 -6.01 2.43 -2.32
CA LEU A 37 -4.98 2.13 -3.29
C LEU A 37 -5.56 2.13 -4.71
N LYS A 38 -4.68 2.27 -5.71
CA LYS A 38 -5.03 2.10 -7.11
C LYS A 38 -3.95 1.35 -7.87
N ARG A 39 -4.35 0.42 -8.74
CA ARG A 39 -3.46 -0.20 -9.72
C ARG A 39 -3.31 0.67 -10.96
N GLN A 40 -2.07 0.95 -11.34
CA GLN A 40 -1.75 1.63 -12.59
C GLN A 40 -0.82 0.75 -13.43
N LYS A 41 -1.12 0.62 -14.73
CA LYS A 41 -0.22 -0.08 -15.66
C LYS A 41 1.08 0.70 -15.77
N ASN A 42 2.21 0.01 -15.62
CA ASN A 42 3.50 0.65 -15.83
C ASN A 42 3.69 0.93 -17.33
N SER A 43 3.73 2.21 -17.73
CA SER A 43 3.97 2.61 -19.13
C SER A 43 5.33 2.13 -19.65
N ASN A 44 6.32 1.99 -18.77
CA ASN A 44 7.68 1.55 -19.11
C ASN A 44 7.81 0.02 -19.14
N ASN A 45 6.90 -0.72 -18.49
CA ASN A 45 6.93 -2.17 -18.49
C ASN A 45 5.52 -2.75 -18.33
N LYS A 46 4.80 -2.91 -19.46
CA LYS A 46 3.40 -3.35 -19.53
C LYS A 46 3.08 -4.66 -18.79
N LYS A 47 4.10 -5.47 -18.44
CA LYS A 47 3.98 -6.71 -17.67
C LYS A 47 3.90 -6.50 -16.15
N LYS A 48 4.06 -5.27 -15.64
CA LYS A 48 4.02 -4.98 -14.21
C LYS A 48 2.92 -3.96 -13.87
N ASN A 49 2.07 -4.34 -12.93
CA ASN A 49 1.14 -3.41 -12.30
C ASN A 49 1.86 -2.66 -11.18
N LEU A 50 1.71 -1.34 -11.18
CA LEU A 50 2.15 -0.45 -10.12
C LEU A 50 1.01 -0.27 -9.13
N ILE A 51 1.33 -0.34 -7.84
CA ILE A 51 0.37 -0.06 -6.78
C ILE A 51 0.67 1.34 -6.25
N LEU A 52 -0.30 2.23 -6.39
CA LEU A 52 -0.24 3.61 -5.96
C LEU A 52 -1.12 3.79 -4.73
N ILE A 53 -0.58 4.45 -3.70
CA ILE A 53 -1.36 4.84 -2.53
C ILE A 53 -2.12 6.12 -2.85
N MET A 54 -3.44 6.09 -2.64
CA MET A 54 -4.30 7.24 -2.85
C MET A 54 -4.20 8.23 -1.67
N PRO A 55 -4.55 9.52 -1.86
CA PRO A 55 -4.51 10.53 -0.79
C PRO A 55 -5.26 10.11 0.49
N GLU A 56 -6.42 9.50 0.34
CA GLU A 56 -7.26 8.92 1.38
C GLU A 56 -6.54 7.80 2.13
N GLY A 57 -5.87 6.89 1.41
CA GLY A 57 -5.03 5.84 2.00
C GLY A 57 -3.87 6.40 2.82
N LYS A 58 -3.26 7.49 2.35
CA LYS A 58 -2.18 8.18 3.07
C LYS A 58 -2.67 8.86 4.35
N LYS A 59 -3.87 9.44 4.33
CA LYS A 59 -4.48 10.05 5.52
C LYS A 59 -4.75 8.99 6.59
N LEU A 60 -5.40 7.90 6.19
CA LEU A 60 -5.70 6.78 7.08
C LEU A 60 -4.44 6.17 7.70
N THR A 61 -3.39 5.98 6.89
CA THR A 61 -2.12 5.41 7.37
C THR A 61 -1.45 6.33 8.40
N LYS A 62 -1.55 7.65 8.24
CA LYS A 62 -1.04 8.61 9.23
C LYS A 62 -1.82 8.57 10.53
N GLU A 63 -3.15 8.48 10.46
CA GLU A 63 -4.02 8.37 11.63
C GLU A 63 -3.72 7.07 12.39
N LEU A 64 -3.70 5.93 11.70
CA LEU A 64 -3.34 4.63 12.29
C LEU A 64 -1.94 4.62 12.90
N TYR A 65 -0.95 5.22 12.23
CA TYR A 65 0.40 5.31 12.76
C TYR A 65 0.46 6.15 14.04
N LYS A 66 -0.34 7.23 14.11
CA LYS A 66 -0.44 8.07 15.31
C LYS A 66 -1.04 7.29 16.47
N GLU A 67 -2.14 6.55 16.24
CA GLU A 67 -2.76 5.70 17.27
C GLU A 67 -1.79 4.61 17.75
N MET A 68 -1.06 3.95 16.83
CA MET A 68 -0.07 2.94 17.19
C MET A 68 1.10 3.49 18.02
N LEU A 69 1.48 4.75 17.81
CA LEU A 69 2.51 5.41 18.62
C LEU A 69 1.99 5.77 20.01
N GLU A 70 0.77 6.31 20.11
CA GLU A 70 0.14 6.63 21.40
C GLU A 70 -0.04 5.37 22.27
N THR A 71 -0.25 4.21 21.65
CA THR A 71 -0.35 2.92 22.36
C THR A 71 1.01 2.44 22.90
N LYS A 72 2.14 2.86 22.30
CA LYS A 72 3.49 2.43 22.74
C LYS A 72 3.96 3.14 24.01
N ASP A 73 3.48 4.33 24.29
CA ASP A 73 3.89 5.12 25.46
C ASP A 73 3.11 4.75 26.74
N SER A 74 2.16 3.82 26.66
CA SER A 74 1.31 3.40 27.79
C SER A 74 1.69 2.03 28.39
N CYS A 75 2.91 1.53 28.16
CA CYS A 75 3.36 0.21 28.64
C CYS A 75 4.59 0.31 29.54
#